data_AF-A0A950BAD7-F1
#
_entry.id   AF-A0A950BAD7-F1
#
_cell.length_a   1.000
_cell.length_b   1.000
_cell.length_c   1.000
_cell.angle_alpha   90.00
_cell.angle_beta   90.00
_cell.angle_gamma   90.00
#
_symmetry.space_group_name_H-M   'P 1'
#
loop_
_entity.id
_entity.type
_entity.pdbx_description
1 polymer ?
#
loop_
_entity_poly.entity_id
_entity_poly.type
_entity_poly.pdbx_seq_one_letter_code
_entity_poly.pdbx_strand_id
1 'polypeptide(L)'
;GPSILVGHSYGGAVVTEACNDDKVSGLVYVAAFQPDTGESPLELTKKTPPATTAIKATADGHLYIDPANFHEDFAADLPATEARFMAISQVTPAAQSFGVPITHAAWKTKPSWAVVATADRAINPDLERFMTQRAGSKTVEINSSHVAYMSHPAEVAKLIEQAAAQSSKE
;
A
#
# COMPACT_ATOMS: atom_id res chain seq x y z
N GLY A 1 -21.68 5.30 -8.92
CA GLY A 1 -21.57 6.66 -8.39
C GLY A 1 -20.12 7.05 -8.30
N PRO A 2 -19.80 8.24 -7.78
CA PRO A 2 -18.43 8.62 -7.50
C PRO A 2 -17.78 7.58 -6.56
N SER A 3 -16.54 7.19 -6.84
CA SER A 3 -15.87 6.05 -6.22
C SER A 3 -14.62 6.47 -5.46
N ILE A 4 -14.34 5.78 -4.36
CA ILE A 4 -13.04 5.81 -3.69
C ILE A 4 -12.22 4.63 -4.17
N LEU A 5 -11.00 4.87 -4.65
CA LEU A 5 -10.07 3.79 -4.97
C LEU A 5 -9.12 3.57 -3.79
N VAL A 6 -9.06 2.32 -3.33
CA VAL A 6 -8.26 1.89 -2.18
C VAL A 6 -7.14 1.00 -2.68
N GLY A 7 -5.89 1.35 -2.36
CA GLY A 7 -4.71 0.60 -2.75
C GLY A 7 -3.92 0.14 -1.52
N HIS A 8 -3.72 -1.17 -1.39
CA HIS A 8 -2.79 -1.76 -0.41
C HIS A 8 -1.45 -2.05 -1.08
N SER A 9 -0.33 -1.80 -0.40
CA SER A 9 1.01 -2.14 -0.89
C SER A 9 1.29 -1.55 -2.30
N TYR A 10 1.73 -2.38 -3.25
CA TYR A 10 1.85 -2.02 -4.67
C TYR A 10 0.57 -1.44 -5.28
N GLY A 11 -0.60 -1.87 -4.80
CA GLY A 11 -1.90 -1.34 -5.22
C GLY A 11 -2.02 0.18 -5.02
N GLY A 12 -1.26 0.77 -4.09
CA GLY A 12 -1.13 2.22 -3.95
C GLY A 12 -0.62 2.89 -5.23
N ALA A 13 0.45 2.36 -5.85
CA ALA A 13 0.97 2.87 -7.12
C ALA A 13 -0.05 2.69 -8.26
N VAL A 14 -0.77 1.57 -8.27
CA VAL A 14 -1.82 1.30 -9.26
C VAL A 14 -2.93 2.34 -9.16
N VAL A 15 -3.46 2.60 -7.96
CA VAL A 15 -4.52 3.61 -7.80
C VAL A 15 -3.98 5.03 -8.04
N THR A 16 -2.72 5.32 -7.71
CA THR A 16 -2.09 6.60 -8.04
C THR A 16 -2.17 6.90 -9.55
N GLU A 17 -1.84 5.93 -10.40
CA GLU A 17 -1.90 6.09 -11.87
C GLU A 17 -3.35 6.07 -12.40
N ALA A 18 -4.19 5.17 -11.88
CA ALA A 18 -5.51 4.90 -12.44
C ALA A 18 -6.59 5.93 -12.07
N CYS A 19 -6.41 6.70 -10.99
CA CYS A 19 -7.44 7.60 -10.43
C CYS A 19 -7.70 8.89 -11.25
N ASN A 20 -7.27 8.96 -12.51
CA ASN A 20 -7.44 10.14 -13.36
C ASN A 20 -8.85 10.25 -13.97
N ASP A 21 -9.68 9.22 -13.79
CA ASP A 21 -11.07 9.22 -14.24
C ASP A 21 -11.94 10.13 -13.33
N ASP A 22 -12.79 10.95 -13.93
CA ASP A 22 -13.70 11.89 -13.23
C ASP A 22 -14.69 11.18 -12.28
N LYS A 23 -14.91 9.87 -12.45
CA LYS A 23 -15.74 9.07 -11.55
C LYS A 23 -15.05 8.74 -10.23
N VAL A 24 -13.75 9.03 -10.08
CA VAL A 24 -13.01 8.81 -8.84
C VAL A 24 -12.98 10.09 -8.02
N SER A 25 -13.45 10.04 -6.78
CA SER A 25 -13.54 11.20 -5.88
C SER A 25 -12.37 11.30 -4.91
N GLY A 26 -11.59 10.22 -4.73
CA GLY A 26 -10.46 10.23 -3.81
C GLY A 26 -9.75 8.89 -3.71
N LEU A 27 -8.63 8.91 -3.00
CA LEU A 27 -7.72 7.77 -2.86
C LEU A 27 -7.52 7.39 -1.40
N VAL A 28 -7.44 6.10 -1.11
CA VAL A 28 -7.02 5.60 0.21
C VAL A 28 -5.83 4.66 0.02
N TYR A 29 -4.72 5.00 0.66
CA TYR A 29 -3.50 4.19 0.69
C TYR A 29 -3.46 3.40 1.99
N VAL A 30 -3.29 2.08 1.94
CA VAL A 30 -3.22 1.24 3.13
C VAL A 30 -1.88 0.52 3.15
N ALA A 31 -0.95 0.92 4.02
CA ALA A 31 0.41 0.37 4.05
C ALA A 31 1.00 0.24 2.63
N ALA A 32 1.03 1.35 1.91
CA ALA A 32 1.10 1.36 0.45
C ALA A 32 2.10 2.38 -0.11
N PHE A 33 2.56 2.09 -1.33
CA PHE A 33 3.32 3.07 -2.10
C PHE A 33 2.42 4.23 -2.54
N GLN A 34 2.91 5.46 -2.38
CA GLN A 34 2.28 6.68 -2.89
C GLN A 34 3.30 7.53 -3.68
N PRO A 35 3.76 7.00 -4.83
CA PRO A 35 4.74 7.65 -5.71
C PRO A 35 4.26 9.00 -6.26
N ASP A 36 5.22 9.89 -6.54
CA ASP A 36 5.00 11.09 -7.35
C ASP A 36 5.21 10.78 -8.85
N THR A 37 4.79 11.70 -9.72
CA THR A 37 5.08 11.63 -11.16
C THR A 37 6.59 11.50 -11.38
N GLY A 38 6.97 10.49 -12.17
CA GLY A 38 8.35 10.12 -12.46
C GLY A 38 8.98 9.15 -11.46
N GLU A 39 8.32 8.83 -10.34
CA GLU A 39 8.78 7.84 -9.38
C GLU A 39 8.17 6.46 -9.65
N SER A 40 8.89 5.40 -9.29
CA SER A 40 8.38 4.03 -9.26
C SER A 40 8.54 3.43 -7.87
N PRO A 41 7.72 2.44 -7.48
CA PRO A 41 7.88 1.72 -6.21
C PRO A 41 9.31 1.21 -5.99
N LEU A 42 9.94 0.64 -7.03
CA LEU A 42 11.29 0.11 -6.94
C LEU A 42 12.33 1.18 -6.58
N GLU A 43 12.26 2.37 -7.21
CA GLU A 43 13.19 3.45 -6.90
C GLU A 43 12.96 4.03 -5.49
N LEU A 44 11.72 4.04 -5.01
CA LEU A 44 11.40 4.45 -3.64
C LEU A 44 11.94 3.47 -2.61
N THR A 45 11.76 2.16 -2.85
CA THR A 45 12.34 1.09 -2.01
C THR A 45 13.87 1.16 -1.96
N LYS A 46 14.54 1.51 -3.06
CA LYS A 46 16.01 1.69 -3.06
C LYS A 46 16.47 2.85 -2.17
N LYS A 47 15.71 3.94 -2.11
CA LYS A 47 16.02 5.11 -1.27
C LYS A 47 15.81 4.81 0.22
N THR A 48 14.72 4.10 0.53
CA THR A 48 14.38 3.72 1.90
C THR A 48 14.05 2.21 1.93
N PRO A 49 15.08 1.36 2.15
CA PRO A 49 14.93 -0.09 2.09
C PRO A 49 13.97 -0.65 3.15
N PRO A 50 13.28 -1.76 2.84
CA PRO A 50 12.42 -2.45 3.78
C PRO A 50 13.27 -3.28 4.76
N ALA A 51 12.67 -3.67 5.89
CA ALA A 51 13.36 -4.46 6.91
C ALA A 51 13.34 -5.97 6.59
N THR A 52 12.37 -6.43 5.79
CA THR A 52 12.28 -7.83 5.35
C THR A 52 13.45 -8.19 4.43
N THR A 53 13.90 -9.43 4.56
CA THR A 53 14.80 -10.08 3.58
C THR A 53 14.10 -11.23 2.84
N ALA A 54 12.80 -11.38 3.06
CA ALA A 54 11.99 -12.50 2.60
C ALA A 54 11.38 -12.28 1.21
N ILE A 55 11.50 -11.08 0.61
CA ILE A 55 11.06 -10.84 -0.77
C ILE A 55 11.98 -11.62 -1.72
N LYS A 56 11.41 -12.59 -2.42
CA LYS A 56 12.08 -13.46 -3.40
C LYS A 56 11.44 -13.32 -4.77
N ALA A 57 12.17 -13.77 -5.78
CA ALA A 57 11.68 -13.84 -7.15
C ALA A 57 11.60 -15.30 -7.61
N THR A 58 10.53 -15.64 -8.32
CA THR A 58 10.41 -16.88 -9.08
C THR A 58 11.33 -16.85 -10.30
N ALA A 59 11.59 -18.00 -10.91
CA ALA A 59 12.46 -18.10 -12.10
C ALA A 59 11.92 -17.31 -13.31
N ASP A 60 10.61 -17.10 -13.40
CA ASP A 60 9.94 -16.31 -14.43
C ASP A 60 9.72 -14.84 -14.02
N GLY A 61 10.32 -14.38 -12.91
CA GLY A 61 10.43 -12.95 -12.57
C GLY A 61 9.24 -12.38 -11.81
N HIS A 62 8.50 -13.19 -11.04
CA HIS A 62 7.43 -12.72 -10.15
C HIS A 62 7.89 -12.67 -8.69
N LEU A 63 7.45 -11.66 -7.95
CA LEU A 63 7.82 -11.47 -6.56
C LEU A 63 6.88 -12.21 -5.61
N TYR A 64 7.42 -12.74 -4.53
CA TYR A 64 6.66 -13.31 -3.42
C TYR A 64 7.43 -13.16 -2.11
N ILE A 65 6.73 -13.20 -0.98
CA ILE A 65 7.34 -13.28 0.34
C ILE A 65 7.58 -14.76 0.66
N ASP A 66 8.80 -15.12 1.06
CA ASP A 66 9.12 -16.49 1.46
C ASP A 66 8.11 -16.99 2.52
N PRO A 67 7.36 -18.08 2.26
CA PRO A 67 6.42 -18.64 3.22
C PRO A 67 7.03 -18.96 4.59
N ALA A 68 8.33 -19.23 4.66
CA ALA A 68 9.03 -19.48 5.93
C ALA A 68 9.10 -18.25 6.84
N ASN A 69 9.12 -17.05 6.26
CA ASN A 69 9.25 -15.77 6.97
C ASN A 69 7.97 -14.91 6.85
N PHE A 70 6.96 -15.36 6.10
CA PHE A 70 5.76 -14.58 5.82
C PHE A 70 5.07 -14.08 7.08
N HIS A 71 4.95 -14.92 8.12
CA HIS A 71 4.31 -14.53 9.36
C HIS A 71 5.06 -13.36 10.01
N GLU A 72 6.36 -13.50 10.27
CA GLU A 72 7.15 -12.45 10.93
C GLU A 72 7.35 -11.17 10.09
N ASP A 73 7.45 -11.29 8.77
CA ASP A 73 7.84 -10.17 7.90
C ASP A 73 6.65 -9.46 7.22
N PHE A 74 5.48 -10.09 7.15
CA PHE A 74 4.34 -9.54 6.41
C PHE A 74 3.05 -9.48 7.21
N ALA A 75 2.86 -10.40 8.17
CA ALA A 75 1.60 -10.62 8.87
C ALA A 75 1.77 -10.88 10.38
N ALA A 76 2.74 -10.23 11.01
CA ALA A 76 3.23 -10.59 12.35
C ALA A 76 2.18 -10.44 13.47
N ASP A 77 1.16 -9.63 13.21
CA ASP A 77 0.04 -9.33 14.10
C ASP A 77 -1.21 -10.19 13.82
N LEU A 78 -1.12 -11.18 12.92
CA LEU A 78 -2.19 -12.17 12.68
C LEU A 78 -1.93 -13.51 13.39
N PRO A 79 -2.98 -14.30 13.67
CA PRO A 79 -2.83 -15.69 14.07
C PRO A 79 -2.02 -16.49 13.03
N ALA A 80 -1.12 -17.35 13.51
CA ALA A 80 -0.22 -18.11 12.63
C ALA A 80 -0.94 -18.94 11.56
N THR A 81 -2.15 -19.45 11.86
CA THR A 81 -2.96 -20.20 10.89
C THR A 81 -3.46 -19.35 9.73
N GLU A 82 -3.84 -18.09 9.99
CA GLU A 82 -4.28 -17.14 8.96
C GLU A 82 -3.09 -16.67 8.14
N ALA A 83 -1.99 -16.28 8.80
CA ALA A 83 -0.75 -15.90 8.12
C ALA A 83 -0.22 -17.04 7.22
N ARG A 84 -0.30 -18.29 7.68
CA ARG A 84 0.07 -19.46 6.87
C ARG A 84 -0.83 -19.63 5.64
N PHE A 85 -2.14 -19.43 5.78
CA PHE A 85 -3.05 -19.48 4.64
C PHE A 85 -2.70 -18.38 3.62
N MET A 86 -2.50 -17.15 4.09
CA MET A 86 -2.11 -16.01 3.25
C MET A 86 -0.78 -16.24 2.53
N ALA A 87 0.21 -16.84 3.22
CA ALA A 87 1.50 -17.19 2.63
C ALA A 87 1.36 -18.17 1.45
N ILE A 88 0.43 -19.13 1.54
CA ILE A 88 0.16 -20.13 0.50
C ILE A 88 -0.68 -19.52 -0.63
N SER A 89 -1.56 -18.57 -0.33
CA SER A 89 -2.47 -17.95 -1.30
C SER A 89 -1.89 -16.73 -2.02
N GLN A 90 -0.58 -16.48 -1.91
CA GLN A 90 0.04 -15.32 -2.55
C GLN A 90 -0.17 -15.34 -4.07
N VAL A 91 -0.62 -14.19 -4.60
CA VAL A 91 -0.58 -13.92 -6.04
C VAL A 91 0.68 -13.11 -6.32
N THR A 92 1.55 -13.65 -7.15
CA THR A 92 2.91 -13.12 -7.32
C THR A 92 2.94 -12.04 -8.41
N PRO A 93 3.13 -10.75 -8.10
CA PRO A 93 3.20 -9.70 -9.12
C PRO A 93 4.51 -9.80 -9.93
N ALA A 94 4.47 -9.42 -11.20
CA ALA A 94 5.68 -9.37 -12.02
C ALA A 94 6.65 -8.30 -11.48
N ALA A 95 7.90 -8.66 -11.21
CA ALA A 95 8.88 -7.75 -10.59
C ALA A 95 9.07 -6.45 -11.38
N GLN A 96 9.00 -6.53 -12.72
CA GLN A 96 9.10 -5.38 -13.61
C GLN A 96 8.01 -4.31 -13.38
N SER A 97 6.84 -4.69 -12.85
CA SER A 97 5.74 -3.75 -12.62
C SER A 97 6.08 -2.71 -11.54
N PHE A 98 6.99 -3.04 -10.62
CA PHE A 98 7.48 -2.12 -9.59
C PHE A 98 8.47 -1.09 -10.15
N GLY A 99 9.06 -1.36 -11.32
CA GLY A 99 10.00 -0.45 -11.98
C GLY A 99 9.33 0.61 -12.86
N VAL A 100 8.02 0.49 -13.10
CA VAL A 100 7.27 1.41 -13.98
C VAL A 100 7.07 2.75 -13.28
N PRO A 101 7.55 3.88 -13.83
CA PRO A 101 7.31 5.20 -13.27
C PRO A 101 5.84 5.62 -13.43
N ILE A 102 5.30 6.27 -12.41
CA ILE A 102 4.01 6.95 -12.48
C ILE A 102 4.10 8.11 -13.46
N THR A 103 3.12 8.23 -14.35
CA THR A 103 3.00 9.38 -15.25
C THR A 103 2.07 10.43 -14.67
N HIS A 104 1.07 10.02 -13.91
CA HIS A 104 0.13 10.93 -13.27
C HIS A 104 -0.11 10.57 -11.81
N ALA A 105 0.34 11.44 -10.91
CA ALA A 105 0.10 11.31 -9.48
C ALA A 105 -1.28 11.89 -9.10
N ALA A 106 -2.34 11.07 -9.14
CA ALA A 106 -3.72 11.53 -8.91
C ALA A 106 -3.96 12.21 -7.55
N TRP A 107 -3.14 11.91 -6.54
CA TRP A 107 -3.21 12.59 -5.23
C TRP A 107 -2.86 14.08 -5.30
N LYS A 108 -2.27 14.58 -6.39
CA LYS A 108 -2.03 16.02 -6.59
C LYS A 108 -3.31 16.80 -6.89
N THR A 109 -4.33 16.14 -7.45
CA THR A 109 -5.58 16.79 -7.89
C THR A 109 -6.80 16.28 -7.12
N LYS A 110 -6.67 15.15 -6.42
CA LYS A 110 -7.76 14.53 -5.65
C LYS A 110 -7.37 14.35 -4.18
N PRO A 111 -8.33 14.47 -3.25
CA PRO A 111 -8.06 14.25 -1.85
C PRO A 111 -7.60 12.81 -1.61
N SER A 112 -6.69 12.64 -0.64
CA SER A 112 -6.14 11.34 -0.30
C SER A 112 -6.08 11.12 1.21
N TRP A 113 -6.21 9.85 1.60
CA TRP A 113 -6.09 9.36 2.96
C TRP A 113 -5.07 8.22 2.99
N ALA A 114 -4.45 8.01 4.14
CA ALA A 114 -3.47 6.96 4.29
C ALA A 114 -3.49 6.28 5.66
N VAL A 115 -3.21 4.98 5.65
CA VAL A 115 -2.80 4.21 6.82
C VAL A 115 -1.30 3.99 6.73
N VAL A 116 -0.56 4.45 7.73
CA VAL A 116 0.83 4.05 7.96
C VAL A 116 0.84 2.87 8.91
N ALA A 117 1.42 1.74 8.50
CA ALA A 117 1.61 0.58 9.35
C ALA A 117 2.95 0.68 10.09
N THR A 118 2.93 0.98 11.39
CA THR A 118 4.16 1.39 12.09
C THR A 118 5.16 0.26 12.34
N ALA A 119 4.72 -1.00 12.20
CA ALA A 119 5.58 -2.18 12.31
C ALA A 119 5.70 -2.93 10.97
N ASP A 120 5.43 -2.24 9.86
CA ASP A 120 5.60 -2.79 8.52
C ASP A 120 7.08 -3.09 8.24
N ARG A 121 7.34 -4.30 7.74
CA ARG A 121 8.67 -4.77 7.35
C ARG A 121 8.81 -4.90 5.85
N ALA A 122 7.72 -4.88 5.08
CA ALA A 122 7.69 -5.01 3.62
C ALA A 122 7.74 -3.65 2.91
N ILE A 123 7.10 -2.62 3.46
CA ILE A 123 7.34 -1.21 3.12
C ILE A 123 7.87 -0.52 4.37
N ASN A 124 8.95 0.25 4.23
CA ASN A 124 9.51 0.95 5.38
C ASN A 124 8.51 2.01 5.90
N PRO A 125 8.11 2.01 7.19
CA PRO A 125 7.14 2.97 7.72
C PRO A 125 7.57 4.43 7.53
N ASP A 126 8.88 4.72 7.54
CA ASP A 126 9.38 6.08 7.27
C ASP A 126 9.21 6.47 5.80
N LEU A 127 9.26 5.50 4.89
CA LEU A 127 8.91 5.73 3.48
C LEU A 127 7.41 6.02 3.33
N GLU A 128 6.55 5.26 4.01
CA GLU A 128 5.10 5.53 4.03
C GLU A 128 4.79 6.93 4.54
N ARG A 129 5.37 7.31 5.70
CA ARG A 129 5.26 8.67 6.25
C ARG A 129 5.75 9.73 5.28
N PHE A 130 6.92 9.53 4.68
CA PHE A 130 7.48 10.47 3.71
C PHE A 130 6.52 10.72 2.54
N MET A 131 6.00 9.65 1.93
CA MET A 131 5.12 9.78 0.77
C MET A 131 3.78 10.41 1.13
N THR A 132 3.16 9.97 2.23
CA THR A 132 1.84 10.45 2.68
C THR A 132 1.90 11.90 3.16
N GLN A 133 2.97 12.29 3.85
CA GLN A 133 3.22 13.68 4.27
C GLN A 133 3.44 14.58 3.06
N ARG A 134 4.26 14.16 2.08
CA ARG A 134 4.47 14.91 0.84
C ARG A 134 3.16 15.14 0.08
N ALA A 135 2.27 14.15 0.07
CA ALA A 135 0.99 14.24 -0.60
C ALA A 135 -0.07 15.05 0.16
N GLY A 136 0.19 15.45 1.41
CA GLY A 136 -0.80 16.09 2.27
C GLY A 136 -1.97 15.17 2.62
N SER A 137 -1.75 13.84 2.60
CA SER A 137 -2.80 12.87 2.87
C SER A 137 -3.26 12.94 4.33
N LYS A 138 -4.57 12.78 4.55
CA LYS A 138 -5.11 12.59 5.90
C LYS A 138 -4.70 11.21 6.40
N THR A 139 -3.73 11.21 7.32
CA THR A 139 -3.02 9.98 7.70
C THR A 139 -3.39 9.54 9.10
N VAL A 140 -3.56 8.22 9.27
CA VAL A 140 -3.62 7.55 10.58
C VAL A 140 -2.46 6.57 10.67
N GLU A 141 -1.81 6.51 11.82
CA GLU A 141 -0.80 5.49 12.10
C GLU A 141 -1.43 4.36 12.91
N ILE A 142 -1.22 3.12 12.49
CA ILE A 142 -1.72 1.93 13.18
C ILE A 142 -0.52 1.07 13.55
N ASN A 143 -0.47 0.60 14.80
CA ASN A 143 0.53 -0.36 15.24
C ASN A 143 0.24 -1.75 14.67
N SER A 144 0.59 -1.93 13.40
CA SER A 144 0.30 -3.11 12.59
C SER A 144 1.50 -3.52 11.75
N SER A 145 1.52 -4.79 11.36
CA SER A 145 2.37 -5.28 10.27
C SER A 145 1.87 -4.79 8.91
N HIS A 146 2.40 -5.32 7.80
CA HIS A 146 2.07 -4.87 6.45
C HIS A 146 0.58 -5.05 6.07
N VAL A 147 -0.13 -5.99 6.72
CA VAL A 147 -1.52 -6.35 6.38
C VAL A 147 -2.55 -5.71 7.32
N ALA A 148 -2.42 -4.39 7.57
CA ALA A 148 -3.31 -3.65 8.47
C ALA A 148 -4.82 -3.79 8.17
N TYR A 149 -5.20 -4.05 6.92
CA TYR A 149 -6.60 -4.31 6.56
C TYR A 149 -7.15 -5.65 7.09
N MET A 150 -6.27 -6.59 7.44
CA MET A 150 -6.62 -7.89 8.02
C MET A 150 -6.59 -7.84 9.55
N SER A 151 -5.54 -7.27 10.14
CA SER A 151 -5.36 -7.24 11.59
C SER A 151 -6.12 -6.09 12.27
N HIS A 152 -6.33 -4.97 11.58
CA HIS A 152 -7.05 -3.78 12.06
C HIS A 152 -8.20 -3.36 11.13
N PRO A 153 -9.10 -4.27 10.74
CA PRO A 153 -10.09 -4.02 9.69
C PRO A 153 -11.04 -2.86 10.02
N ALA A 154 -11.41 -2.69 11.30
CA ALA A 154 -12.31 -1.63 11.73
C ALA A 154 -11.70 -0.22 11.57
N GLU A 155 -10.40 -0.08 11.84
CA GLU A 155 -9.68 1.20 11.72
C GLU A 155 -9.50 1.56 10.25
N VAL A 156 -9.13 0.59 9.41
CA VAL A 156 -9.02 0.76 7.95
C VAL A 156 -10.38 1.09 7.33
N ALA A 157 -11.45 0.35 7.70
CA ALA A 157 -12.80 0.62 7.21
C ALA A 157 -13.28 2.02 7.58
N LYS A 158 -13.03 2.47 8.82
CA LYS A 158 -13.38 3.81 9.27
C LYS A 158 -12.68 4.90 8.44
N LEU A 159 -11.41 4.71 8.07
CA LEU A 159 -10.71 5.67 7.20
C LEU A 159 -11.33 5.71 5.79
N ILE A 160 -11.70 4.55 5.23
CA ILE A 160 -12.38 4.46 3.93
C ILE A 160 -13.74 5.15 3.96
N GLU A 161 -14.53 4.94 5.02
CA GLU A 161 -15.82 5.62 5.22
C GLU A 161 -15.64 7.15 5.33
N GLN A 162 -14.61 7.60 6.05
CA GLN A 162 -14.27 9.03 6.12
C GLN A 162 -13.91 9.59 4.74
N ALA A 163 -13.13 8.86 3.96
CA ALA A 163 -12.80 9.26 2.59
C ALA A 163 -14.05 9.39 1.72
N ALA A 164 -14.95 8.41 1.77
CA ALA A 164 -16.21 8.42 1.03
C ALA A 164 -17.11 9.61 1.43
N ALA A 165 -17.25 9.87 2.74
CA ALA A 165 -18.11 10.93 3.25
C ALA A 165 -17.58 12.35 2.98
N GLN A 166 -16.26 12.52 2.90
CA GLN A 166 -15.62 13.83 2.74
C GLN A 166 -15.31 14.18 1.28
N SER A 167 -15.13 13.18 0.42
CA SER A 167 -14.93 13.37 -1.02
C SER A 167 -16.23 13.64 -1.79
N SER A 168 -17.38 13.29 -1.23
CA SER A 168 -18.71 13.52 -1.84
C SER A 168 -19.28 14.93 -1.56
N LYS A 169 -18.52 15.81 -0.90
CA LYS A 169 -18.95 17.19 -0.60
C LYS A 169 -18.35 18.15 -1.63
N GLU A 170 -18.91 18.14 -2.83
CA GLU A 170 -18.84 19.23 -3.80
C GLU A 170 -20.26 19.61 -4.27
#